data_AF-R6HJJ7-F1
#
_entry.id   AF-R6HJJ7-F1
#
_cell.length_a   1.000
_cell.length_b   1.000
_cell.length_c   1.000
_cell.angle_alpha   90.00
_cell.angle_beta   90.00
_cell.angle_gamma   90.00
#
_symmetry.space_group_name_H-M   'P 1'
#
loop_
_entity.id
_entity.type
_entity.pdbx_description
1 polymer ?
#
loop_
_entity_poly.entity_id
_entity_poly.type
_entity_poly.pdbx_seq_one_letter_code
_entity_poly.pdbx_strand_id
1 'polypeptide(L)'
;MFSGLVMLRTHGASSPISEFEAVQLANSLCYVLGSSDLPPDSLKNTLANDPFTFYVRQVKHLEVRVEALLVIWKRVCELMPPLRNVSLRDTLGSIGKIRALYDIRFRAHEVPCDIQYQLSCPVDDSLMGIDYLEAWISELLKEVIWIAQFTPGSCISVLERFCSDYRGLHVNLFDLL
;
A
#
# COMPACT_ATOMS: atom_id res chain seq x y z
N MET A 1 17.88 -6.28 18.75
CA MET A 1 17.26 -5.63 17.56
C MET A 1 16.25 -4.57 17.97
N PHE A 2 15.19 -4.94 18.71
CA PHE A 2 14.16 -4.00 19.18
C PHE A 2 14.78 -2.79 19.92
N SER A 3 15.70 -3.02 20.86
CA SER A 3 16.44 -1.95 21.56
C SER A 3 17.20 -1.00 20.62
N GLY A 4 17.73 -1.50 19.50
CA GLY A 4 18.38 -0.68 18.48
C GLY A 4 17.39 0.20 17.71
N LEU A 5 16.19 -0.31 17.43
CA LEU A 5 15.12 0.48 16.81
C LEU A 5 14.56 1.54 17.77
N VAL A 6 14.44 1.21 19.05
CA VAL A 6 14.07 2.18 20.10
C VAL A 6 15.10 3.31 20.14
N MET A 7 16.40 2.99 20.17
CA MET A 7 17.47 4.00 20.14
C MET A 7 17.44 4.89 18.90
N LEU A 8 17.16 4.32 17.72
CA LEU A 8 16.99 5.10 16.49
C LEU A 8 15.77 6.02 16.58
N ARG A 9 14.66 5.55 17.14
CA ARG A 9 13.43 6.33 17.31
C ARG A 9 13.63 7.49 18.28
N THR A 10 14.32 7.27 19.40
CA THR A 10 14.60 8.29 20.42
C THR A 10 15.79 9.18 20.08
N HIS A 11 16.41 9.02 18.91
CA HIS A 11 17.63 9.73 18.51
C HIS A 11 18.78 9.60 19.53
N GLY A 12 18.85 8.44 20.20
CA GLY A 12 19.84 8.16 21.24
C GLY A 12 19.53 8.77 22.61
N ALA A 13 18.38 9.41 22.80
CA ALA A 13 17.93 9.82 24.12
C ALA A 13 17.47 8.59 24.93
N SER A 14 17.86 8.53 26.22
CA SER A 14 17.41 7.50 27.17
C SER A 14 15.94 7.67 27.60
N SER A 15 15.14 8.44 26.85
CA SER A 15 13.74 8.67 27.17
C SER A 15 12.94 7.39 26.94
N PRO A 16 12.12 6.96 27.91
CA PRO A 16 11.23 5.83 27.71
C PRO A 16 10.24 6.13 26.59
N ILE A 17 9.98 5.15 25.73
CA ILE A 17 8.89 5.19 24.76
C ILE A 17 7.57 4.81 25.46
N SER A 18 6.46 5.31 24.94
CA SER A 18 5.13 4.91 25.41
C SER A 18 4.83 3.45 25.05
N GLU A 19 3.85 2.85 25.76
CA GLU A 19 3.37 1.50 25.44
C GLU A 19 2.85 1.43 23.99
N PHE A 20 2.13 2.46 23.55
CA PHE A 20 1.65 2.58 22.17
C PHE A 20 2.81 2.56 21.15
N GLU A 21 3.86 3.33 21.39
CA GLU A 21 5.05 3.33 20.52
C GLU A 21 5.77 1.98 20.52
N ALA A 22 5.84 1.30 21.67
CA ALA A 22 6.42 -0.03 21.76
C ALA A 22 5.64 -1.06 20.93
N VAL A 23 4.30 -1.03 21.00
CA VAL A 23 3.43 -1.89 20.19
C VAL A 23 3.58 -1.60 18.70
N GLN A 24 3.61 -0.33 18.30
CA GLN A 24 3.81 0.08 16.91
C GLN A 24 5.15 -0.42 16.35
N LEU A 25 6.23 -0.25 17.10
CA LEU A 25 7.54 -0.76 16.75
C LEU A 25 7.57 -2.29 16.64
N ALA A 26 6.90 -2.97 17.58
CA ALA A 26 6.84 -4.43 17.59
C ALA A 26 6.07 -4.96 16.37
N ASN A 27 4.92 -4.36 16.03
CA ASN A 27 4.13 -4.72 14.86
C ASN A 27 4.90 -4.48 13.56
N SER A 28 5.54 -3.31 13.42
CA SER A 28 6.39 -3.01 12.27
C SER A 28 7.52 -4.03 12.14
N LEU A 29 8.18 -4.35 13.25
CA LEU A 29 9.25 -5.34 13.26
C LEU A 29 8.76 -6.73 12.85
N CYS A 30 7.65 -7.21 13.42
CA CYS A 30 7.06 -8.49 13.07
C CYS A 30 6.69 -8.55 11.60
N TYR A 31 6.10 -7.49 11.06
CA TYR A 31 5.74 -7.39 9.64
C TYR A 31 6.98 -7.48 8.74
N VAL A 32 8.02 -6.67 8.99
CA VAL A 32 9.26 -6.66 8.21
C VAL A 32 9.95 -8.02 8.25
N LEU A 33 9.99 -8.69 9.40
CA LEU A 33 10.61 -10.01 9.51
C LEU A 33 9.75 -11.12 8.90
N GLY A 34 8.42 -10.95 8.95
CA GLY A 34 7.43 -11.88 8.43
C GLY A 34 7.25 -11.82 6.91
N SER A 35 7.65 -10.73 6.25
CA SER A 35 7.62 -10.58 4.78
C SER A 35 8.67 -11.42 4.04
N SER A 36 9.21 -12.45 4.68
CA SER A 36 10.29 -13.28 4.16
C SER A 36 9.74 -14.58 3.59
N ASP A 37 10.16 -14.94 2.38
CA ASP A 37 9.83 -16.22 1.73
C ASP A 37 10.62 -17.42 2.31
N LEU A 38 11.22 -17.26 3.49
CA LEU A 38 12.04 -18.31 4.09
C LEU A 38 11.14 -19.34 4.76
N PRO A 39 11.42 -20.65 4.59
CA PRO A 39 10.78 -21.67 5.40
C PRO A 39 10.98 -21.41 6.90
N PRO A 40 10.03 -21.82 7.76
CA PRO A 40 10.06 -21.51 9.19
C PRO A 40 11.37 -21.87 9.89
N ASP A 41 11.99 -23.02 9.56
CA ASP A 41 13.23 -23.46 10.18
C ASP A 41 14.45 -22.62 9.74
N SER A 42 14.48 -22.21 8.47
CA SER A 42 15.51 -21.31 7.94
C SER A 42 15.39 -19.90 8.50
N LEU A 43 14.15 -19.42 8.71
CA LEU A 43 13.86 -18.15 9.36
C LEU A 43 14.36 -18.15 10.80
N LYS A 44 14.02 -19.17 11.59
CA LYS A 44 14.50 -19.33 12.98
C LYS A 44 16.02 -19.32 13.05
N ASN A 45 16.69 -20.10 12.19
CA ASN A 45 18.14 -20.16 12.17
C ASN A 45 18.76 -18.80 11.80
N THR A 46 18.18 -18.09 10.83
CA THR A 46 18.68 -16.77 10.42
C THR A 46 18.51 -15.72 11.51
N LEU A 47 17.36 -15.71 12.19
CA LEU A 47 17.09 -14.82 13.32
C LEU A 47 17.99 -15.13 14.54
N ALA A 48 18.42 -16.38 14.71
CA ALA A 48 19.32 -16.76 15.79
C ALA A 48 20.77 -16.30 15.54
N ASN A 49 21.23 -16.33 14.28
CA ASN A 49 22.63 -16.05 13.94
C ASN A 49 22.90 -14.58 13.60
N ASP A 50 22.09 -13.97 12.74
CA ASP A 50 22.30 -12.58 12.31
C ASP A 50 20.97 -11.84 12.06
N PRO A 51 20.23 -11.55 13.15
CA PRO A 51 18.90 -10.95 13.05
C PRO A 51 18.93 -9.53 12.48
N PHE A 52 20.00 -8.75 12.72
CA PHE A 52 20.07 -7.35 12.29
C PHE A 52 20.33 -7.24 10.78
N THR A 53 21.29 -8.00 10.24
CA THR A 53 21.53 -8.02 8.79
C THR A 53 20.30 -8.54 8.04
N PHE A 54 19.63 -9.55 8.61
CA PHE A 54 18.38 -10.05 8.05
C PHE A 54 17.30 -8.95 7.99
N TYR A 55 17.09 -8.23 9.09
CA TYR A 55 16.16 -7.10 9.13
C TYR A 55 16.49 -6.03 8.07
N VAL A 56 17.75 -5.60 7.99
CA VAL A 56 18.18 -4.60 6.98
C VAL A 56 17.91 -5.09 5.56
N ARG A 57 18.10 -6.38 5.29
CA ARG A 57 17.76 -6.98 4.00
C ARG A 57 16.26 -6.95 3.72
N GLN A 58 15.43 -7.26 4.71
CA GLN A 58 13.96 -7.21 4.55
C GLN A 58 13.45 -5.79 4.32
N VAL A 59 14.00 -4.80 5.03
CA VAL A 59 13.68 -3.38 4.77
C VAL A 59 13.98 -3.02 3.31
N LYS A 60 15.16 -3.39 2.80
CA LYS A 60 15.51 -3.16 1.39
C LYS A 60 14.58 -3.90 0.42
N HIS A 61 14.13 -5.10 0.79
CA HIS A 61 13.16 -5.85 -0.02
C HIS A 61 11.82 -5.11 -0.11
N LEU A 62 11.31 -4.57 1.00
CA LEU A 62 10.11 -3.75 1.00
C LEU A 62 10.29 -2.44 0.21
N GLU A 63 11.46 -1.80 0.28
CA GLU A 63 11.78 -0.62 -0.55
C GLU A 63 11.69 -0.95 -2.05
N VAL A 64 12.18 -2.11 -2.48
CA VAL A 64 12.07 -2.58 -3.88
C VAL A 64 10.61 -2.85 -4.28
N ARG A 65 9.82 -3.44 -3.37
CA ARG A 65 8.39 -3.69 -3.60
C ARG A 65 7.60 -2.39 -3.79
N VAL A 66 7.91 -1.36 -3.00
CA VAL A 66 7.31 -0.01 -3.18
C VAL A 66 7.60 0.53 -4.58
N GLU A 67 8.83 0.40 -5.06
CA GLU A 67 9.18 0.85 -6.42
C GLU A 67 8.44 0.04 -7.50
N ALA A 68 8.32 -1.28 -7.33
CA ALA A 68 7.54 -2.12 -8.23
C ALA A 68 6.05 -1.74 -8.25
N LEU A 69 5.47 -1.47 -7.08
CA LEU A 69 4.09 -0.99 -6.96
C LEU A 69 3.89 0.34 -7.68
N LEU A 70 4.84 1.27 -7.57
CA LEU A 70 4.76 2.56 -8.26
C LEU A 70 4.83 2.44 -9.78
N VAL A 71 5.46 1.39 -10.32
CA VAL A 71 5.39 1.07 -11.76
C VAL A 71 3.96 0.68 -12.16
N ILE A 72 3.29 -0.16 -11.36
CA ILE A 72 1.89 -0.55 -11.59
C ILE A 72 0.97 0.66 -11.47
N TRP A 73 1.17 1.49 -10.43
CA TRP A 73 0.43 2.74 -10.24
C TRP A 73 0.55 3.68 -11.44
N LYS A 74 1.77 3.85 -11.95
CA LYS A 74 2.00 4.68 -13.13
C LYS A 74 1.24 4.12 -14.34
N ARG A 75 1.25 2.79 -14.51
CA ARG A 75 0.50 2.12 -15.58
C ARG A 75 -1.01 2.33 -15.45
N VAL A 76 -1.56 2.26 -14.24
CA VAL A 76 -2.96 2.60 -13.96
C VAL A 76 -3.26 4.04 -14.39
N CYS A 77 -2.42 5.00 -13.98
CA CYS A 77 -2.61 6.41 -14.34
C CYS A 77 -2.51 6.66 -15.86
N GLU A 78 -1.67 5.92 -16.56
CA GLU A 78 -1.53 6.00 -18.02
C GLU A 78 -2.71 5.39 -18.78
N LEU A 79 -3.28 4.29 -18.27
CA LEU A 79 -4.37 3.58 -18.91
C LEU A 79 -5.74 4.18 -18.61
N MET A 80 -5.93 4.77 -17.43
CA MET A 80 -7.22 5.28 -16.99
C MET A 80 -7.68 6.41 -17.93
N PRO A 81 -8.83 6.24 -18.62
CA PRO A 81 -9.40 7.33 -19.41
C PRO A 81 -9.67 8.55 -18.52
N PRO A 82 -9.72 9.78 -19.08
CA PRO A 82 -9.89 11.03 -18.32
C PRO A 82 -11.32 11.19 -17.74
N LEU A 83 -11.71 10.26 -16.86
CA LEU A 83 -12.97 10.23 -16.13
C LEU A 83 -12.76 10.91 -14.78
N ARG A 84 -13.61 11.89 -14.48
CA ARG A 84 -13.53 12.61 -13.21
C ARG A 84 -14.20 11.80 -12.11
N ASN A 85 -13.46 11.45 -11.07
CA ASN A 85 -13.99 10.94 -9.82
C ASN A 85 -13.04 11.32 -8.69
N VAL A 86 -13.56 12.00 -7.66
CA VAL A 86 -12.76 12.58 -6.59
C VAL A 86 -12.08 11.50 -5.75
N SER A 87 -12.80 10.44 -5.37
CA SER A 87 -12.23 9.37 -4.53
C SER A 87 -11.11 8.62 -5.25
N LEU A 88 -11.26 8.33 -6.55
CA LEU A 88 -10.20 7.72 -7.37
C LEU A 88 -8.98 8.64 -7.48
N ARG A 89 -9.20 9.91 -7.83
CA ARG A 89 -8.11 10.89 -7.97
C ARG A 89 -7.33 11.03 -6.67
N ASP A 90 -8.03 11.16 -5.55
CA ASP A 90 -7.40 11.40 -4.25
C ASP A 90 -6.67 10.13 -3.77
N THR A 91 -7.25 8.94 -4.00
CA THR A 91 -6.59 7.65 -3.73
C THR A 91 -5.31 7.49 -4.55
N LEU A 92 -5.37 7.69 -5.88
CA LEU A 92 -4.17 7.61 -6.74
C LEU A 92 -3.14 8.68 -6.38
N GLY A 93 -3.58 9.88 -6.00
CA GLY A 93 -2.72 10.95 -5.53
C GLY A 93 -2.04 10.63 -4.19
N SER A 94 -2.68 9.86 -3.32
CA SER A 94 -2.12 9.37 -2.05
C SER A 94 -1.08 8.27 -2.31
N ILE A 95 -1.41 7.29 -3.16
CA ILE A 95 -0.48 6.22 -3.59
C ILE A 95 0.78 6.81 -4.24
N GLY A 96 0.65 7.84 -5.09
CA GLY A 96 1.80 8.48 -5.74
C GLY A 96 2.82 9.11 -4.76
N LYS A 97 2.47 9.30 -3.49
CA LYS A 97 3.34 9.91 -2.46
C LYS A 97 4.04 8.90 -1.56
N ILE A 98 3.72 7.60 -1.65
CA ILE A 98 4.19 6.59 -0.69
C ILE A 98 5.72 6.49 -0.63
N ARG A 99 6.43 6.76 -1.75
CA ARG A 99 7.90 6.78 -1.78
C ARG A 99 8.49 7.71 -0.71
N ALA A 100 7.84 8.85 -0.45
CA ALA A 100 8.31 9.84 0.50
C ALA A 100 7.73 9.65 1.90
N LEU A 101 6.55 9.02 2.01
CA LEU A 101 5.77 9.00 3.25
C LEU A 101 5.80 7.65 3.98
N TYR A 102 6.14 6.56 3.30
CA TYR A 102 6.07 5.23 3.90
C TYR A 102 7.24 4.99 4.87
N ASP A 103 6.92 4.94 6.16
CA ASP A 103 7.87 4.62 7.23
C ASP A 103 8.00 3.10 7.40
N ILE A 104 8.78 2.46 6.53
CA ILE A 104 9.07 1.02 6.57
C ILE A 104 9.76 0.60 7.89
N ARG A 105 10.44 1.52 8.59
CA ARG A 105 11.19 1.13 9.80
C ARG A 105 10.30 1.07 11.02
N PHE A 106 9.33 1.96 11.13
CA PHE A 106 8.54 2.11 12.34
C PHE A 106 7.04 1.86 12.13
N ARG A 107 6.55 1.81 10.89
CA ARG A 107 5.12 1.65 10.54
C ARG A 107 4.90 0.76 9.31
N ALA A 108 5.75 -0.24 9.09
CA ALA A 108 5.68 -1.12 7.90
C ALA A 108 4.34 -1.88 7.78
N HIS A 109 3.71 -2.16 8.91
CA HIS A 109 2.45 -2.91 8.96
C HIS A 109 1.24 -2.05 8.59
N GLU A 110 1.38 -0.73 8.52
CA GLU A 110 0.28 0.18 8.19
C GLU A 110 0.22 0.44 6.68
N VAL A 111 -0.99 0.50 6.15
CA VAL A 111 -1.22 0.91 4.76
C VAL A 111 -0.75 2.36 4.59
N PRO A 112 0.26 2.65 3.76
CA PRO A 112 0.96 3.94 3.77
C PRO A 112 0.28 5.06 2.98
N CYS A 113 -1.02 4.94 2.71
CA CYS A 113 -1.79 5.95 2.00
C CYS A 113 -3.28 5.86 2.33
N ASP A 114 -3.99 6.94 2.03
CA ASP A 114 -5.44 7.01 2.16
C ASP A 114 -6.13 6.40 0.93
N ILE A 115 -6.96 5.39 1.17
CA ILE A 115 -7.75 4.73 0.12
C ILE A 115 -9.21 5.08 0.34
N GLN A 116 -9.75 5.86 -0.59
CA GLN A 116 -11.14 6.33 -0.56
C GLN A 116 -11.99 5.74 -1.69
N TYR A 117 -11.34 5.19 -2.71
CA TYR A 117 -11.97 4.56 -3.86
C TYR A 117 -12.23 3.08 -3.56
N GLN A 118 -13.47 2.65 -3.75
CA GLN A 118 -13.89 1.27 -3.57
C GLN A 118 -13.58 0.48 -4.84
N LEU A 119 -13.07 -0.74 -4.68
CA LEU A 119 -12.93 -1.71 -5.78
C LEU A 119 -14.26 -2.45 -5.98
N SER A 120 -14.50 -2.88 -7.21
CA SER A 120 -15.62 -3.77 -7.57
C SER A 120 -15.44 -5.14 -6.91
N CYS A 121 -14.20 -5.66 -6.92
CA CYS A 121 -13.80 -6.86 -6.19
C CYS A 121 -12.95 -6.44 -4.97
N PRO A 122 -13.49 -6.51 -3.74
CA PRO A 122 -12.74 -6.18 -2.53
C PRO A 122 -11.54 -7.10 -2.35
N VAL A 123 -10.44 -6.56 -1.84
CA VAL A 123 -9.27 -7.34 -1.44
C VAL A 123 -9.43 -7.87 -0.02
N ASP A 124 -8.56 -8.78 0.39
CA ASP A 124 -8.56 -9.33 1.74
C ASP A 124 -8.14 -8.24 2.76
N ASP A 125 -9.07 -7.89 3.66
CA ASP A 125 -8.89 -6.87 4.71
C ASP A 125 -7.90 -7.29 5.81
N SER A 126 -7.45 -8.55 5.83
CA SER A 126 -6.39 -9.01 6.72
C SER A 126 -4.98 -8.64 6.24
N LEU A 127 -4.84 -8.23 4.97
CA LEU A 127 -3.57 -7.78 4.42
C LEU A 127 -3.11 -6.47 5.08
N MET A 128 -1.80 -6.37 5.28
CA MET A 128 -1.18 -5.25 5.97
C MET A 128 -0.16 -4.55 5.07
N GLY A 129 0.20 -3.31 5.42
CA GLY A 129 1.32 -2.62 4.79
C GLY A 129 1.25 -2.53 3.27
N ILE A 130 2.35 -2.93 2.64
CA ILE A 130 2.47 -2.93 1.17
C ILE A 130 1.74 -4.12 0.53
N ASP A 131 1.48 -5.21 1.26
CA ASP A 131 0.75 -6.38 0.73
C ASP A 131 -0.68 -6.00 0.35
N TYR A 132 -1.35 -5.22 1.20
CA TYR A 132 -2.68 -4.69 0.92
C TYR A 132 -2.67 -3.84 -0.35
N LEU A 133 -1.70 -2.92 -0.48
CA LEU A 133 -1.62 -2.01 -1.63
C LEU A 133 -1.31 -2.74 -2.93
N GLU A 134 -0.43 -3.76 -2.90
CA GLU A 134 -0.14 -4.57 -4.08
C GLU A 134 -1.37 -5.33 -4.56
N ALA A 135 -2.13 -5.93 -3.64
CA ALA A 135 -3.39 -6.59 -3.98
C ALA A 135 -4.40 -5.57 -4.54
N TRP A 136 -4.58 -4.44 -3.85
CA TRP A 136 -5.56 -3.41 -4.20
C TRP A 136 -5.28 -2.82 -5.58
N ILE A 137 -4.03 -2.45 -5.87
CA ILE A 137 -3.68 -1.83 -7.15
C ILE A 137 -3.70 -2.84 -8.31
N SER A 138 -3.47 -4.12 -8.02
CA SER A 138 -3.60 -5.19 -9.00
C SER A 138 -5.06 -5.41 -9.41
N GLU A 139 -6.01 -5.33 -8.48
CA GLU A 139 -7.44 -5.36 -8.80
C GLU A 139 -7.86 -4.10 -9.56
N LEU A 140 -7.45 -2.90 -9.11
CA LEU A 140 -7.74 -1.65 -9.82
C LEU A 140 -7.22 -1.70 -11.27
N LEU A 141 -6.02 -2.25 -11.50
CA LEU A 141 -5.46 -2.36 -12.85
C LEU A 141 -6.37 -3.19 -13.77
N LYS A 142 -7.02 -4.25 -13.27
CA LYS A 142 -7.95 -5.05 -14.09
C LYS A 142 -9.17 -4.23 -14.49
N GLU A 143 -9.75 -3.49 -13.55
CA GLU A 143 -10.87 -2.57 -13.82
C GLU A 143 -10.47 -1.54 -14.89
N VAL A 144 -9.31 -0.90 -14.71
CA VAL A 144 -8.79 0.13 -15.60
C VAL A 144 -8.51 -0.42 -17.01
N ILE A 145 -7.94 -1.63 -17.12
CA ILE A 145 -7.73 -2.30 -18.41
C ILE A 145 -9.04 -2.51 -19.16
N TRP A 146 -10.12 -2.85 -18.44
CA TRP A 146 -11.43 -3.01 -19.04
C TRP A 146 -12.02 -1.66 -19.47
N ILE A 147 -12.00 -0.65 -18.58
CA ILE A 147 -12.52 0.70 -18.86
C ILE A 147 -11.79 1.33 -20.06
N ALA A 148 -10.48 1.10 -20.19
CA ALA A 148 -9.64 1.64 -21.27
C ALA A 148 -10.02 1.13 -22.67
N GLN A 149 -10.87 0.11 -22.80
CA GLN A 149 -11.36 -0.37 -24.09
C GLN A 149 -12.41 0.55 -24.71
N PHE A 150 -12.96 1.48 -23.93
CA PHE A 150 -14.02 2.38 -24.35
C PHE A 150 -13.52 3.82 -24.53
N THR A 151 -14.22 4.59 -25.35
CA THR A 151 -13.90 6.01 -25.49
C THR A 151 -14.34 6.78 -24.24
N PRO A 152 -13.62 7.85 -23.85
CA PRO A 152 -14.02 8.67 -22.71
C PRO A 152 -15.44 9.22 -22.84
N GLY A 153 -15.85 9.61 -24.06
CA GLY A 153 -17.20 10.10 -24.33
C GLY A 153 -18.28 9.05 -24.10
N SER A 154 -18.03 7.79 -24.50
CA SER A 154 -18.93 6.66 -24.24
C SER A 154 -19.07 6.41 -22.74
N CYS A 155 -17.94 6.34 -22.01
CA CYS A 155 -17.96 6.12 -20.57
C CYS A 155 -18.71 7.24 -19.84
N ILE A 156 -18.42 8.51 -20.14
CA ILE A 156 -19.10 9.65 -19.52
C ILE A 156 -20.60 9.60 -19.79
N SER A 157 -21.02 9.27 -21.02
CA SER A 157 -22.45 9.20 -21.36
C SER A 157 -23.20 8.13 -20.56
N VAL A 158 -22.57 6.98 -20.31
CA VAL A 158 -23.14 5.91 -19.47
C VAL A 158 -23.17 6.34 -18.01
N LEU A 159 -22.04 6.82 -17.48
CA LEU A 159 -21.92 7.26 -16.10
C LEU A 159 -22.92 8.36 -15.76
N GLU A 160 -23.09 9.38 -16.61
CA GLU A 160 -24.03 10.47 -16.36
C GLU A 160 -25.50 10.03 -16.42
N ARG A 161 -25.79 8.96 -17.17
CA ARG A 161 -27.14 8.40 -17.27
C ARG A 161 -27.51 7.56 -16.06
N PHE A 162 -26.57 6.78 -15.51
CA PHE A 162 -26.81 5.95 -14.33
C PHE A 162 -26.65 6.74 -13.03
N CYS A 163 -25.64 7.62 -12.96
CA CYS A 163 -25.29 8.38 -11.78
C CYS A 163 -24.70 9.74 -12.17
N SER A 164 -25.54 10.75 -12.34
CA SER A 164 -25.12 12.11 -12.77
C SER A 164 -24.05 12.75 -11.88
N ASP A 165 -24.01 12.39 -10.59
CA ASP A 165 -23.02 12.86 -9.60
C ASP A 165 -21.88 11.86 -9.31
N TYR A 166 -21.59 10.92 -10.22
CA TYR A 166 -20.49 9.95 -10.05
C TYR A 166 -19.13 10.60 -9.78
N ARG A 167 -18.98 11.89 -10.10
CA ARG A 167 -17.75 12.65 -9.93
C ARG A 167 -17.44 12.96 -8.47
N GLY A 168 -18.47 13.22 -7.66
CA GLY A 168 -18.35 13.57 -6.26
C GLY A 168 -18.55 12.39 -5.31
N LEU A 169 -19.15 11.30 -5.78
CA LEU A 169 -19.48 10.14 -4.94
C LEU A 169 -18.32 9.15 -4.80
N HIS A 170 -18.30 8.48 -3.65
CA HIS A 170 -17.48 7.30 -3.38
C HIS A 170 -18.10 6.07 -4.03
N VAL A 171 -18.01 6.01 -5.35
CA VAL A 171 -18.52 4.92 -6.19
C VAL A 171 -17.41 4.35 -7.04
N ASN A 172 -17.48 3.05 -7.29
CA ASN A 172 -16.62 2.41 -8.26
C ASN A 172 -17.12 2.73 -9.68
N LEU A 173 -16.22 3.19 -10.54
CA LEU A 173 -16.54 3.56 -11.93
C LEU A 173 -16.77 2.33 -12.82
N PHE A 174 -16.10 1.22 -12.55
CA PHE A 174 -16.28 -0.02 -13.29
C PHE A 174 -17.67 -0.61 -13.05
N ASP A 175 -18.19 -0.57 -11.82
CA ASP A 175 -19.54 -1.05 -11.49
C ASP A 175 -20.67 -0.23 -12.15
N LEU A 176 -20.37 1.02 -12.54
CA LEU A 176 -21.33 1.92 -13.19
C LEU A 176 -21.25 1.92 -14.72
N LEU A 177 -20.25 1.24 -15.30
CA LEU A 177 -19.99 1.16 -16.75
C LEU A 177 -20.42 -0.20 -17.32
#